data_AF-A0A519VS70-F1
#
_entry.id   AF-A0A519VS70-F1
#
_cell.length_a   1.000
_cell.length_b   1.000
_cell.length_c   1.000
_cell.angle_alpha   90.00
_cell.angle_beta   90.00
_cell.angle_gamma   90.00
#
_symmetry.space_group_name_H-M   'P 1'
#
loop_
_entity.id
_entity.type
_entity.pdbx_description
1 polymer ?
#
loop_
_entity_poly.entity_id
_entity_poly.type
_entity_poly.pdbx_seq_one_letter_code
_entity_poly.pdbx_strand_id
1 'polypeptide(L)'
;LKEDGEMARLPDLMIIAAQHKLKIISIKDLISYRLSKESLIKEEVTVNLPTQWGDFKMTAYTQLDTGAIHLAIRKGEWSEEEPVLARVHSSCVTGDIFGSCRCDCGPQLHKAMEMIDKEGKGVIVYMNQEGRGIGLVNKLRSYNLQDAGFDTVEANIKLGFKGDERAYGVGAQILRAQGVTNMKLMSNNPTKRAGLIGYGLKIVENIPIEIQSNVHNELYLRTKRDKMGHQIMKG
;
A
#
# COMPACT_ATOMS: atom_id res chain seq x y z
N LEU A 1 13.55 -29.96 9.99
CA LEU A 1 14.06 -30.51 8.72
C LEU A 1 13.43 -31.89 8.56
N LYS A 2 13.28 -32.39 7.34
CA LYS A 2 12.95 -33.81 7.12
C LYS A 2 14.11 -34.69 7.61
N GLU A 3 13.86 -35.98 7.76
CA GLU A 3 14.91 -36.95 8.13
C GLU A 3 16.04 -37.02 7.10
N ASP A 4 15.75 -36.70 5.82
CA ASP A 4 16.72 -36.61 4.72
C ASP A 4 17.54 -35.30 4.71
N GLY A 5 17.32 -34.39 5.67
CA GLY A 5 18.01 -33.11 5.78
C GLY A 5 17.42 -31.99 4.93
N GLU A 6 16.40 -32.23 4.11
CA GLU A 6 15.72 -31.18 3.35
C GLU A 6 14.75 -30.34 4.20
N MET A 7 14.35 -29.19 3.67
CA MET A 7 13.35 -28.33 4.30
C MET A 7 11.95 -28.98 4.24
N ALA A 8 11.38 -29.26 5.41
CA ALA A 8 10.01 -29.75 5.54
C ALA A 8 8.99 -28.73 4.99
N ARG A 9 8.06 -29.19 4.15
CA ARG A 9 6.95 -28.40 3.60
C ARG A 9 5.68 -28.68 4.41
N LEU A 10 4.60 -27.94 4.12
CA LEU A 10 3.35 -28.03 4.87
C LEU A 10 2.84 -29.48 5.08
N PRO A 11 2.85 -30.38 4.06
CA PRO A 11 2.45 -31.78 4.27
C PRO A 11 3.33 -32.51 5.30
N ASP A 12 4.65 -32.31 5.25
CA ASP A 12 5.59 -32.91 6.20
C ASP A 12 5.37 -32.35 7.61
N LEU A 13 5.14 -31.03 7.71
CA LEU A 13 4.87 -30.35 8.98
C LEU A 13 3.58 -30.84 9.64
N MET A 14 2.56 -31.21 8.86
CA MET A 14 1.32 -31.80 9.39
C MET A 14 1.56 -33.17 10.03
N ILE A 15 2.41 -34.01 9.42
CA ILE A 15 2.79 -35.33 9.95
C ILE A 15 3.56 -35.17 11.27
N ILE A 16 4.57 -34.30 11.27
CA ILE A 16 5.38 -34.01 12.47
C ILE A 16 4.49 -33.44 13.58
N ALA A 17 3.58 -32.52 13.26
CA ALA A 17 2.67 -31.93 14.22
C ALA A 17 1.76 -32.99 14.87
N ALA A 18 1.25 -33.95 14.09
CA ALA A 18 0.46 -35.05 14.61
C ALA A 18 1.28 -35.99 15.52
N GLN A 19 2.48 -36.39 15.09
CA GLN A 19 3.39 -37.26 15.86
C GLN A 19 3.75 -36.67 17.22
N HIS A 20 4.03 -35.36 17.25
CA HIS A 20 4.47 -34.65 18.46
C HIS A 20 3.34 -33.94 19.20
N LYS A 21 2.07 -34.12 18.79
CA LYS A 21 0.88 -33.45 19.36
C LYS A 21 1.01 -31.92 19.41
N LEU A 22 1.61 -31.34 18.37
CA LEU A 22 1.76 -29.89 18.22
C LEU A 22 0.59 -29.31 17.43
N LYS A 23 0.24 -28.05 17.73
CA LYS A 23 -0.69 -27.27 16.89
C LYS A 23 0.10 -26.60 15.77
N ILE A 24 -0.51 -26.55 14.59
CA ILE A 24 0.03 -25.81 13.44
C ILE A 24 -0.90 -24.64 13.11
N ILE A 25 -0.32 -23.50 12.78
CA ILE A 25 -1.03 -22.29 12.35
C ILE A 25 -0.22 -21.62 11.25
N SER A 26 -0.90 -21.01 10.27
CA SER A 26 -0.21 -20.23 9.25
C SER A 26 0.06 -18.80 9.73
N ILE A 27 1.11 -18.16 9.20
CA ILE A 27 1.36 -16.72 9.44
C ILE A 27 0.14 -15.90 9.02
N LYS A 28 -0.54 -16.29 7.93
CA LYS A 28 -1.78 -15.65 7.47
C LYS A 28 -2.87 -15.69 8.53
N ASP A 29 -3.09 -16.85 9.16
CA ASP A 29 -4.14 -17.01 10.18
C ASP A 29 -3.79 -16.27 11.47
N LEU A 30 -2.50 -16.25 11.85
CA LEU A 30 -2.03 -15.46 13.00
C LEU A 30 -2.21 -13.95 12.76
N ILE A 31 -1.90 -13.48 11.55
CA ILE A 31 -2.17 -12.10 11.12
C ILE A 31 -3.67 -11.82 11.24
N SER A 32 -4.54 -12.63 10.62
CA SER A 32 -6.00 -12.47 10.70
C SER A 32 -6.51 -12.45 12.16
N TYR A 33 -6.00 -13.33 13.02
CA TYR A 33 -6.36 -13.39 14.43
C TYR A 33 -6.00 -12.11 15.16
N ARG A 34 -4.73 -11.66 15.07
CA ARG A 34 -4.27 -10.43 15.73
C ARG A 34 -5.08 -9.23 15.27
N LEU A 35 -5.34 -9.11 13.98
CA LEU A 35 -6.14 -8.00 13.43
C LEU A 35 -7.59 -7.99 13.89
N SER A 36 -8.15 -9.15 14.23
CA SER A 36 -9.51 -9.25 14.79
C SER A 36 -9.58 -8.90 16.28
N LYS A 37 -8.43 -8.87 16.98
CA LYS A 37 -8.33 -8.71 18.44
C LYS A 37 -7.55 -7.49 18.89
N GLU A 38 -6.69 -6.98 18.04
CA GLU A 38 -5.76 -5.88 18.30
C GLU A 38 -6.00 -4.81 17.24
N SER A 39 -6.13 -3.56 17.69
CA SER A 39 -5.96 -2.40 16.82
C SER A 39 -4.50 -1.99 16.82
N LEU A 40 -3.93 -1.76 15.64
CA LEU A 40 -2.62 -1.13 15.47
C LEU A 40 -2.74 0.38 15.23
N ILE A 41 -3.97 0.90 15.19
CA ILE A 41 -4.25 2.30 14.91
C ILE A 41 -5.06 2.94 16.02
N LYS A 42 -4.83 4.23 16.22
CA LYS A 42 -5.66 5.12 17.03
C LYS A 42 -6.08 6.29 16.16
N GLU A 43 -7.39 6.50 16.05
CA GLU A 43 -7.93 7.72 15.44
C GLU A 43 -7.65 8.91 16.36
N GLU A 44 -7.08 9.98 15.82
CA GLU A 44 -6.70 11.17 16.60
C GLU A 44 -7.68 12.32 16.42
N VAL A 45 -7.83 12.78 15.17
CA VAL A 45 -8.62 13.98 14.86
C VAL A 45 -9.12 13.94 13.43
N THR A 46 -10.30 14.53 13.20
CA THR A 46 -10.86 14.75 11.87
C THR A 46 -11.10 16.24 11.64
N VAL A 47 -10.74 16.74 10.45
CA VAL A 47 -10.92 18.13 10.04
C VAL A 47 -11.55 18.22 8.64
N ASN A 48 -12.19 19.35 8.34
CA ASN A 48 -12.55 19.69 6.96
C ASN A 48 -11.28 20.08 6.20
N LEU A 49 -11.13 19.55 4.99
CA LEU A 49 -10.00 19.77 4.10
C LEU A 49 -10.52 20.26 2.74
N PRO A 50 -10.76 21.57 2.58
CA PRO A 50 -11.01 22.15 1.28
C PRO A 50 -9.72 22.15 0.47
N THR A 51 -9.77 21.68 -0.78
CA THR A 51 -8.62 21.60 -1.68
C THR A 51 -8.99 22.06 -3.08
N GLN A 52 -7.99 22.32 -3.92
CA GLN A 52 -8.23 22.61 -5.34
C GLN A 52 -8.82 21.43 -6.13
N TRP A 53 -8.81 20.21 -5.58
CA TRP A 53 -9.39 19.01 -6.19
C TRP A 53 -10.76 18.64 -5.61
N GLY A 54 -11.29 19.43 -4.67
CA GLY A 54 -12.55 19.14 -4.00
C GLY A 54 -12.53 19.39 -2.50
N ASP A 55 -13.71 19.27 -1.89
CA ASP A 55 -13.90 19.33 -0.45
C ASP A 55 -13.93 17.93 0.18
N PHE A 56 -13.06 17.72 1.15
CA PHE A 56 -12.88 16.44 1.82
C PHE A 56 -12.94 16.58 3.35
N LYS A 57 -13.05 15.45 4.04
CA LYS A 57 -12.65 15.31 5.44
C LYS A 57 -11.30 14.62 5.50
N MET A 58 -10.42 15.07 6.38
CA MET A 58 -9.14 14.43 6.64
C MET A 58 -9.09 13.94 8.07
N THR A 59 -8.81 12.66 8.27
CA THR A 59 -8.67 12.02 9.57
C THR A 59 -7.22 11.58 9.77
N ALA A 60 -6.63 11.91 10.92
CA ALA A 60 -5.30 11.45 11.31
C ALA A 60 -5.38 10.17 12.17
N TYR A 61 -4.49 9.23 11.89
CA TYR A 61 -4.35 7.97 12.60
C TYR A 61 -2.91 7.79 13.09
N THR A 62 -2.73 7.52 14.39
CA THR A 62 -1.45 7.11 14.96
C THR A 62 -1.32 5.59 14.87
N GLN A 63 -0.25 5.10 14.27
CA GLN A 63 0.15 3.70 14.35
C GLN A 63 0.79 3.43 15.72
N LEU A 64 0.24 2.48 16.49
CA LEU A 64 0.55 2.32 17.92
C LEU A 64 1.95 1.77 18.22
N ASP A 65 2.48 0.89 17.38
CA ASP A 65 3.79 0.26 17.58
C ASP A 65 4.96 1.15 17.15
N THR A 66 4.73 2.08 16.22
CA THR A 66 5.78 2.97 15.68
C THR A 66 5.61 4.44 16.03
N GLY A 67 4.41 4.86 16.45
CA GLY A 67 4.04 6.26 16.60
C GLY A 67 3.88 7.01 15.28
N ALA A 68 3.98 6.33 14.13
CA ALA A 68 3.86 6.98 12.83
C ALA A 68 2.44 7.51 12.59
N ILE A 69 2.33 8.69 11.98
CA ILE A 69 1.04 9.29 11.63
C ILE A 69 0.69 8.95 10.18
N HIS A 70 -0.53 8.51 9.96
CA HIS A 70 -1.14 8.27 8.65
C HIS A 70 -2.42 9.07 8.51
N LEU A 71 -2.88 9.25 7.27
CA LEU A 71 -4.06 10.07 7.00
C LEU A 71 -5.08 9.28 6.18
N ALA A 72 -6.36 9.54 6.44
CA ALA A 72 -7.45 9.20 5.54
C ALA A 72 -8.08 10.48 5.00
N ILE A 73 -8.20 10.59 3.69
CA ILE A 73 -8.88 11.70 3.00
C ILE A 73 -10.16 11.13 2.41
N ARG A 74 -11.30 11.57 2.89
CA ARG A 74 -12.61 10.99 2.60
C ARG A 74 -13.57 12.03 2.04
N LYS A 75 -14.41 11.60 1.09
CA LYS A 75 -15.59 12.36 0.63
C LYS A 75 -16.84 11.50 0.77
N GLY A 76 -17.95 12.12 1.15
CA GLY A 76 -19.26 11.48 1.20
C GLY A 76 -19.44 10.44 2.33
N GLU A 77 -20.61 9.82 2.31
CA GLU A 77 -21.04 8.77 3.24
C GLU A 77 -21.50 7.55 2.41
N TRP A 78 -21.39 6.36 2.99
CA TRP A 78 -21.75 5.09 2.35
C TRP A 78 -22.26 4.11 3.40
N SER A 79 -23.05 3.13 2.96
CA SER A 79 -23.46 2.02 3.82
C SER A 79 -22.38 0.93 3.86
N GLU A 80 -22.45 0.04 4.86
CA GLU A 80 -21.42 -0.96 5.12
C GLU A 80 -21.12 -1.85 3.90
N GLU A 81 -22.14 -2.27 3.15
CA GLU A 81 -21.97 -3.16 2.00
C GLU A 81 -21.75 -2.42 0.67
N GLU A 82 -21.88 -1.10 0.63
CA GLU A 82 -21.75 -0.33 -0.60
C GLU A 82 -20.29 -0.35 -1.10
N PRO A 83 -20.04 -0.67 -2.39
CA PRO A 83 -18.70 -0.53 -2.97
C PRO A 83 -18.21 0.93 -2.99
N VAL A 84 -17.12 1.20 -2.29
CA VAL A 84 -16.52 2.55 -2.18
C VAL A 84 -15.30 2.67 -3.07
N LEU A 85 -15.14 3.80 -3.77
CA LEU A 85 -13.90 4.11 -4.48
C LEU A 85 -12.78 4.34 -3.47
N ALA A 86 -11.73 3.50 -3.50
CA ALA A 86 -10.68 3.51 -2.50
C ALA A 86 -9.28 3.55 -3.12
N ARG A 87 -8.36 4.27 -2.50
CA ARG A 87 -6.94 4.31 -2.88
C ARG A 87 -6.06 4.18 -1.65
N VAL A 88 -5.11 3.24 -1.68
CA VAL A 88 -4.02 3.20 -0.71
C VAL A 88 -2.77 3.81 -1.35
N HIS A 89 -2.44 5.04 -0.95
CA HIS A 89 -1.32 5.81 -1.46
C HIS A 89 -0.13 5.71 -0.50
N SER A 90 1.06 5.43 -1.03
CA SER A 90 2.30 5.47 -0.23
C SER A 90 2.93 6.85 -0.43
N SER A 91 3.24 7.54 0.66
CA SER A 91 3.78 8.89 0.65
C SER A 91 5.01 9.03 -0.22
N CYS A 92 5.10 10.13 -0.95
CA CYS A 92 6.23 10.48 -1.78
C CYS A 92 6.44 11.99 -1.74
N VAL A 93 7.20 12.50 -0.78
CA VAL A 93 7.48 13.94 -0.58
C VAL A 93 7.89 14.63 -1.89
N THR A 94 8.81 14.02 -2.62
CA THR A 94 9.30 14.58 -3.91
C THR A 94 8.20 14.70 -4.95
N GLY A 95 7.28 13.72 -5.04
CA GLY A 95 6.22 13.72 -6.04
C GLY A 95 4.98 14.50 -5.58
N ASP A 96 4.51 14.21 -4.37
CA ASP A 96 3.27 14.72 -3.79
C ASP A 96 3.37 16.19 -3.42
N ILE A 97 4.51 16.65 -2.86
CA ILE A 97 4.69 18.03 -2.40
C ILE A 97 5.42 18.88 -3.45
N PHE A 98 6.53 18.37 -3.99
CA PHE A 98 7.41 19.14 -4.88
C PHE A 98 7.15 18.90 -6.38
N GLY A 99 6.14 18.10 -6.74
CA GLY A 99 5.77 17.90 -8.14
C GLY A 99 6.84 17.24 -9.00
N SER A 100 7.72 16.42 -8.42
CA SER A 100 8.85 15.81 -9.14
C SER A 100 8.40 15.00 -10.35
N CYS A 101 8.95 15.32 -11.52
CA CYS A 101 8.72 14.58 -12.75
C CYS A 101 9.38 13.19 -12.78
N ARG A 102 10.27 12.86 -11.83
CA ARG A 102 10.98 11.56 -11.76
C ARG A 102 10.08 10.37 -11.41
N CYS A 103 8.87 10.63 -10.92
CA CYS A 103 7.90 9.58 -10.59
C CYS A 103 6.48 10.01 -10.98
N ASP A 104 5.52 9.11 -10.78
CA ASP A 104 4.10 9.30 -11.04
C ASP A 104 3.28 9.46 -9.76
N CYS A 105 3.91 9.56 -8.59
CA CYS A 105 3.23 9.51 -7.29
C CYS A 105 2.29 10.71 -7.07
N GLY A 106 2.78 11.94 -7.19
CA GLY A 106 1.96 13.15 -7.00
C GLY A 106 0.78 13.20 -7.96
N PRO A 107 0.99 13.03 -9.29
CA PRO A 107 -0.10 12.95 -10.25
C PRO A 107 -1.12 11.84 -9.93
N GLN A 108 -0.68 10.66 -9.44
CA GLN A 108 -1.62 9.61 -9.00
C GLN A 108 -2.43 10.02 -7.77
N LEU A 109 -1.84 10.72 -6.79
CA LEU A 109 -2.57 11.21 -5.63
C LEU A 109 -3.68 12.18 -6.06
N HIS A 110 -3.32 13.20 -6.84
CA HIS A 110 -4.25 14.22 -7.30
C HIS A 110 -5.34 13.62 -8.21
N LYS A 111 -4.97 12.70 -9.10
CA LYS A 111 -5.94 11.99 -9.93
C LYS A 111 -6.95 11.19 -9.10
N ALA A 112 -6.49 10.54 -8.03
CA ALA A 112 -7.38 9.84 -7.12
C ALA A 112 -8.35 10.79 -6.40
N MET A 113 -7.87 11.97 -5.99
CA MET A 113 -8.72 13.01 -5.38
C MET A 113 -9.79 13.48 -6.37
N GLU A 114 -9.42 13.81 -7.61
CA GLU A 114 -10.37 14.21 -8.66
C GLU A 114 -11.42 13.13 -8.95
N MET A 115 -11.00 11.86 -9.01
CA MET A 115 -11.92 10.75 -9.26
C MET A 115 -12.93 10.58 -8.12
N ILE A 116 -12.49 10.71 -6.87
CA ILE A 116 -13.37 10.67 -5.69
C ILE A 116 -14.27 11.91 -5.65
N ASP A 117 -13.74 13.08 -5.99
CA ASP A 117 -14.51 14.32 -6.04
C ASP A 117 -15.69 14.21 -7.01
N LYS A 118 -15.41 13.70 -8.22
CA LYS A 118 -16.38 13.43 -9.27
C LYS A 118 -17.40 12.35 -8.90
N GLU A 119 -16.97 11.27 -8.26
CA GLU A 119 -17.87 10.20 -7.78
C GLU A 119 -18.75 10.71 -6.62
N GLY A 120 -18.29 11.74 -5.90
CA GLY A 120 -18.96 12.29 -4.71
C GLY A 120 -18.75 11.47 -3.44
N LYS A 121 -18.19 10.26 -3.56
CA LYS A 121 -17.89 9.36 -2.44
C LYS A 121 -16.60 8.59 -2.65
N GLY A 122 -15.81 8.43 -1.59
CA GLY A 122 -14.59 7.64 -1.64
C GLY A 122 -13.59 7.97 -0.55
N VAL A 123 -12.51 7.20 -0.50
CA VAL A 123 -11.43 7.38 0.48
C VAL A 123 -10.03 7.14 -0.10
N ILE A 124 -9.10 8.00 0.26
CA ILE A 124 -7.65 7.80 0.07
C ILE A 124 -7.03 7.58 1.44
N VAL A 125 -6.37 6.44 1.62
CA VAL A 125 -5.49 6.21 2.75
C VAL A 125 -4.07 6.59 2.34
N TYR A 126 -3.56 7.67 2.94
CA TYR A 126 -2.21 8.17 2.75
C TYR A 126 -1.29 7.56 3.82
N MET A 127 -0.57 6.52 3.41
CA MET A 127 0.40 5.81 4.24
C MET A 127 1.72 6.58 4.24
N ASN A 128 2.11 7.12 5.39
CA ASN A 128 3.38 7.81 5.58
C ASN A 128 4.55 6.80 5.65
N GLN A 129 4.89 6.25 4.49
CA GLN A 129 5.87 5.18 4.29
C GLN A 129 6.77 5.54 3.10
N GLU A 130 7.54 6.62 3.27
CA GLU A 130 8.41 7.17 2.23
C GLU A 130 9.44 6.14 1.73
N GLY A 131 9.72 6.18 0.42
CA GLY A 131 10.72 5.31 -0.18
C GLY A 131 10.41 3.81 -0.11
N ARG A 132 9.14 3.41 0.11
CA ARG A 132 8.74 2.02 0.42
C ARG A 132 9.17 1.52 1.80
N GLY A 133 9.28 2.45 2.75
CA GLY A 133 9.64 2.15 4.15
C GLY A 133 11.08 2.47 4.51
N ILE A 134 11.95 2.72 3.52
CA ILE A 134 13.38 3.05 3.77
C ILE A 134 13.60 4.51 4.20
N GLY A 135 12.58 5.36 4.09
CA GLY A 135 12.63 6.78 4.43
C GLY A 135 13.19 7.68 3.32
N LEU A 136 13.00 8.99 3.49
CA LEU A 136 13.34 10.00 2.47
C LEU A 136 14.84 10.02 2.14
N VAL A 137 15.70 10.00 3.16
CA VAL A 137 17.16 10.10 2.97
C VAL A 137 17.67 8.94 2.10
N ASN A 138 17.23 7.72 2.37
CA ASN A 138 17.66 6.55 1.61
C ASN A 138 17.07 6.53 0.20
N LYS A 139 15.85 7.05 0.01
CA LYS A 139 15.29 7.29 -1.32
C LYS A 139 16.16 8.26 -2.13
N LEU A 140 16.62 9.36 -1.54
CA LEU A 140 17.51 10.31 -2.22
C LEU A 140 18.88 9.69 -2.54
N ARG A 141 19.43 8.86 -1.65
CA ARG A 141 20.62 8.06 -1.94
C ARG A 141 20.39 7.10 -3.12
N SER A 142 19.23 6.46 -3.18
CA SER A 142 18.83 5.59 -4.30
C SER A 142 18.73 6.38 -5.61
N TYR A 143 18.28 7.63 -5.59
CA TYR A 143 18.31 8.51 -6.76
C TYR A 143 19.73 8.81 -7.25
N ASN A 144 20.67 9.10 -6.35
CA ASN A 144 22.07 9.29 -6.75
C ASN A 144 22.67 8.04 -7.40
N LEU A 145 22.30 6.85 -6.91
CA LEU A 145 22.71 5.59 -7.53
C LEU A 145 22.03 5.37 -8.89
N GLN A 146 20.77 5.75 -9.04
CA GLN A 146 20.07 5.68 -10.33
C GLN A 146 20.66 6.64 -11.36
N ASP A 147 21.02 7.85 -10.95
CA ASP A 147 21.72 8.82 -11.79
C ASP A 147 23.13 8.32 -12.18
N ALA A 148 23.71 7.40 -11.40
CA ALA A 148 24.95 6.68 -11.71
C ALA A 148 24.74 5.39 -12.54
N GLY A 149 23.52 5.13 -13.02
CA GLY A 149 23.20 4.05 -13.96
C GLY A 149 22.64 2.76 -13.35
N PHE A 150 22.45 2.70 -12.03
CA PHE A 150 21.80 1.54 -11.38
C PHE A 150 20.29 1.59 -11.56
N ASP A 151 19.62 0.46 -11.71
CA ASP A 151 18.16 0.46 -11.64
C ASP A 151 17.63 0.58 -10.20
N THR A 152 16.32 0.81 -10.04
CA THR A 152 15.71 1.00 -8.72
C THR A 152 15.89 -0.21 -7.78
N VAL A 153 15.92 -1.43 -8.30
CA VAL A 153 16.09 -2.65 -7.50
C VAL A 153 17.54 -2.79 -7.08
N GLU A 154 18.48 -2.62 -8.01
CA GLU A 154 19.92 -2.66 -7.76
C GLU A 154 20.35 -1.60 -6.74
N ALA A 155 19.83 -0.37 -6.87
CA ALA A 155 20.10 0.71 -5.94
C ALA A 155 19.63 0.36 -4.52
N ASN A 156 18.48 -0.27 -4.35
CA ASN A 156 17.97 -0.70 -3.04
C ASN A 156 18.80 -1.83 -2.43
N ILE A 157 19.18 -2.83 -3.22
CA ILE A 157 20.05 -3.94 -2.77
C ILE A 157 21.40 -3.37 -2.30
N LYS A 158 21.98 -2.44 -3.07
CA LYS A 158 23.25 -1.79 -2.74
C LYS A 158 23.20 -0.96 -1.45
N LEU A 159 22.03 -0.43 -1.13
CA LEU A 159 21.77 0.30 0.12
C LEU A 159 21.41 -0.63 1.30
N GLY A 160 21.34 -1.95 1.09
CA GLY A 160 21.07 -2.95 2.13
C GLY A 160 19.59 -3.14 2.45
N PHE A 161 18.67 -2.69 1.60
CA PHE A 161 17.22 -2.78 1.83
C PHE A 161 16.57 -3.89 1.02
N LYS A 162 15.49 -4.48 1.58
CA LYS A 162 14.58 -5.35 0.81
C LYS A 162 13.83 -4.52 -0.24
N GLY A 163 13.35 -5.18 -1.30
CA GLY A 163 12.66 -4.49 -2.40
C GLY A 163 11.32 -3.82 -2.03
N ASP A 164 10.69 -4.24 -0.93
CA ASP A 164 9.44 -3.69 -0.38
C ASP A 164 9.29 -4.08 1.11
N GLU A 165 9.21 -3.10 2.02
CA GLU A 165 9.00 -3.32 3.46
C GLU A 165 7.67 -2.77 3.98
N ARG A 166 6.72 -2.50 3.08
CA ARG A 166 5.47 -1.82 3.46
C ARG A 166 4.56 -2.69 4.33
N ALA A 167 4.09 -2.08 5.41
CA ALA A 167 3.07 -2.66 6.29
C ALA A 167 1.66 -2.37 5.73
N TYR A 168 1.14 -3.29 4.93
CA TYR A 168 -0.21 -3.17 4.35
C TYR A 168 -1.34 -3.28 5.38
N GLY A 169 -1.05 -3.86 6.55
CA GLY A 169 -2.07 -4.11 7.56
C GLY A 169 -2.63 -2.86 8.23
N VAL A 170 -1.78 -1.86 8.44
CA VAL A 170 -2.18 -0.58 9.00
C VAL A 170 -3.14 0.13 8.04
N GLY A 171 -2.82 0.16 6.74
CA GLY A 171 -3.70 0.74 5.73
C GLY A 171 -5.06 0.04 5.62
N ALA A 172 -5.08 -1.29 5.78
CA ALA A 172 -6.32 -2.05 5.81
C ALA A 172 -7.18 -1.74 7.06
N GLN A 173 -6.56 -1.60 8.23
CA GLN A 173 -7.29 -1.18 9.44
C GLN A 173 -7.86 0.23 9.30
N ILE A 174 -7.12 1.17 8.69
CA ILE A 174 -7.62 2.54 8.45
C ILE A 174 -8.84 2.51 7.50
N LEU A 175 -8.79 1.71 6.42
CA LEU A 175 -9.95 1.54 5.53
C LEU A 175 -11.19 1.06 6.29
N ARG A 176 -11.04 0.08 7.19
CA ARG A 176 -12.14 -0.40 8.02
C ARG A 176 -12.64 0.64 9.02
N ALA A 177 -11.73 1.39 9.65
CA ALA A 177 -12.10 2.48 10.57
C ALA A 177 -12.91 3.56 9.86
N GLN A 178 -12.64 3.78 8.57
CA GLN A 178 -13.43 4.65 7.70
C GLN A 178 -14.75 4.01 7.22
N GLY A 179 -15.07 2.79 7.64
CA GLY A 179 -16.31 2.08 7.30
C GLY A 179 -16.29 1.39 5.93
N VAL A 180 -15.13 1.17 5.32
CA VAL A 180 -15.03 0.44 4.05
C VAL A 180 -15.02 -1.06 4.30
N THR A 181 -15.89 -1.81 3.62
CA THR A 181 -15.81 -3.28 3.53
C THR A 181 -15.67 -3.75 2.08
N ASN A 182 -16.44 -3.19 1.16
CA ASN A 182 -16.36 -3.42 -0.28
C ASN A 182 -15.71 -2.22 -0.96
N MET A 183 -14.72 -2.45 -1.81
CA MET A 183 -13.99 -1.37 -2.48
C MET A 183 -13.77 -1.60 -3.97
N LYS A 184 -13.92 -0.50 -4.72
CA LYS A 184 -13.37 -0.32 -6.06
C LYS A 184 -11.96 0.25 -5.90
N LEU A 185 -10.94 -0.62 -5.94
CA LEU A 185 -9.57 -0.25 -5.59
C LEU A 185 -8.85 0.43 -6.77
N MET A 186 -8.42 1.67 -6.58
CA MET A 186 -7.58 2.42 -7.52
C MET A 186 -6.11 1.96 -7.45
N SER A 187 -5.70 1.00 -8.28
CA SER A 187 -4.34 0.44 -8.25
C SER A 187 -3.92 -0.18 -9.59
N ASN A 188 -2.66 0.07 -9.96
CA ASN A 188 -2.01 -0.63 -11.09
C ASN A 188 -1.09 -1.76 -10.62
N ASN A 189 -0.90 -1.92 -9.30
CA ASN A 189 -0.06 -2.96 -8.73
C ASN A 189 -0.92 -4.18 -8.34
N PRO A 190 -0.74 -5.36 -8.98
CA PRO A 190 -1.49 -6.57 -8.63
C PRO A 190 -1.13 -7.14 -7.26
N THR A 191 0.09 -6.93 -6.75
CA THR A 191 0.52 -7.48 -5.45
C THR A 191 -0.16 -6.81 -4.26
N LYS A 192 -0.67 -5.58 -4.43
CA LYS A 192 -1.49 -4.89 -3.41
C LYS A 192 -2.78 -5.66 -3.06
N ARG A 193 -3.26 -6.56 -3.93
CA ARG A 193 -4.50 -7.31 -3.71
C ARG A 193 -4.39 -8.34 -2.58
N ALA A 194 -3.28 -9.07 -2.50
CA ALA A 194 -3.11 -10.16 -1.54
C ALA A 194 -3.06 -9.68 -0.08
N GLY A 195 -2.53 -8.47 0.14
CA GLY A 195 -2.36 -7.90 1.48
C GLY A 195 -3.66 -7.40 2.14
N LEU A 196 -4.72 -7.12 1.38
CA LEU A 196 -5.95 -6.51 1.91
C LEU A 196 -7.06 -7.54 2.21
N ILE A 197 -7.08 -8.68 1.52
CA ILE A 197 -8.15 -9.70 1.63
C ILE A 197 -8.24 -10.29 3.05
N GLY A 198 -7.12 -10.39 3.77
CA GLY A 198 -7.08 -10.91 5.14
C GLY A 198 -7.75 -10.02 6.20
N TYR A 199 -8.22 -8.83 5.82
CA TYR A 199 -8.71 -7.81 6.75
C TYR A 199 -10.24 -7.65 6.70
N GLY A 200 -10.97 -8.57 6.06
CA GLY A 200 -12.42 -8.38 5.85
C GLY A 200 -12.73 -7.27 4.83
N LEU A 201 -11.74 -6.90 4.01
CA LEU A 201 -11.91 -5.99 2.88
C LEU A 201 -12.05 -6.82 1.60
N LYS A 202 -13.07 -6.52 0.80
CA LYS A 202 -13.33 -7.15 -0.49
C LYS A 202 -13.07 -6.15 -1.60
N ILE A 203 -12.16 -6.50 -2.50
CA ILE A 203 -11.96 -5.76 -3.75
C ILE A 203 -13.00 -6.28 -4.74
N VAL A 204 -14.06 -5.50 -4.98
CA VAL A 204 -15.11 -5.87 -5.95
C VAL A 204 -14.73 -5.48 -7.37
N GLU A 205 -13.88 -4.47 -7.51
CA GLU A 205 -13.42 -3.95 -8.79
C GLU A 205 -12.03 -3.35 -8.63
N ASN A 206 -11.20 -3.41 -9.68
CA ASN A 206 -9.90 -2.76 -9.70
C ASN A 206 -9.91 -1.67 -10.76
N ILE A 207 -9.86 -0.43 -10.31
CA ILE A 207 -9.87 0.76 -11.16
C ILE A 207 -8.42 1.12 -11.51
N PRO A 208 -8.03 1.14 -12.79
CA PRO A 208 -6.71 1.63 -13.20
C PRO A 208 -6.54 3.12 -12.84
N ILE A 209 -5.31 3.50 -12.51
CA ILE A 209 -4.93 4.90 -12.24
C ILE A 209 -3.63 5.21 -12.97
N GLU A 210 -3.73 5.30 -14.29
CA GLU A 210 -2.59 5.50 -15.18
C GLU A 210 -2.31 6.99 -15.36
N ILE A 211 -1.02 7.33 -15.32
CA ILE A 211 -0.51 8.66 -15.58
C ILE A 211 0.37 8.54 -16.81
N GLN A 212 0.15 9.44 -17.78
CA GLN A 212 0.99 9.51 -18.96
C GLN A 212 2.46 9.73 -18.57
N SER A 213 3.35 8.93 -19.15
CA SER A 213 4.79 9.07 -18.90
C SER A 213 5.30 10.40 -19.44
N ASN A 214 6.32 10.94 -18.78
CA ASN A 214 7.11 12.05 -19.29
C ASN A 214 8.56 11.59 -19.54
N VAL A 215 9.36 12.46 -20.14
CA VAL A 215 10.76 12.17 -20.51
C VAL A 215 11.66 11.78 -19.33
N HIS A 216 11.30 12.15 -18.10
CA HIS A 216 12.10 11.89 -16.89
C HIS A 216 11.70 10.60 -16.15
N ASN A 217 10.50 10.07 -16.35
CA ASN A 217 10.03 8.89 -15.62
C ASN A 217 9.75 7.66 -16.49
N GLU A 218 9.99 7.72 -17.80
CA GLU A 218 9.72 6.59 -18.71
C GLU A 218 10.47 5.32 -18.28
N LEU A 219 11.78 5.41 -18.02
CA LEU A 219 12.59 4.27 -17.55
C LEU A 219 12.08 3.71 -16.22
N TYR A 220 11.68 4.59 -15.30
CA TYR A 220 11.11 4.22 -14.02
C TYR A 220 9.79 3.45 -14.16
N LEU A 221 8.90 3.92 -15.03
CA LEU A 221 7.61 3.26 -15.31
C LEU A 221 7.80 1.92 -16.04
N ARG A 222 8.74 1.85 -17.00
CA ARG A 222 9.15 0.58 -17.63
C ARG A 222 9.66 -0.42 -16.61
N THR A 223 10.52 0.01 -15.68
CA THR A 223 11.03 -0.85 -14.59
C THR A 223 9.89 -1.39 -13.71
N LYS A 224 8.91 -0.55 -13.35
CA LYS A 224 7.72 -0.99 -12.61
C LYS A 224 6.90 -2.05 -13.36
N ARG A 225 6.70 -1.86 -14.66
CA ARG A 225 5.98 -2.82 -15.51
C ARG A 225 6.74 -4.13 -15.63
N ASP A 226 7.99 -4.06 -16.07
CA ASP A 226 8.78 -5.22 -16.50
C ASP A 226 9.33 -6.02 -15.32
N LYS A 227 9.76 -5.36 -14.24
CA LYS A 227 10.40 -6.02 -13.09
C LYS A 227 9.48 -6.16 -11.87
N MET A 228 8.43 -5.34 -11.76
CA MET A 228 7.54 -5.33 -10.57
C MET A 228 6.10 -5.74 -10.88
N GLY A 229 5.81 -6.11 -12.13
CA GLY A 229 4.50 -6.64 -12.55
C GLY A 229 3.37 -5.60 -12.55
N HIS A 230 3.68 -4.31 -12.57
CA HIS A 230 2.66 -3.26 -12.65
C HIS A 230 1.93 -3.33 -14.00
N GLN A 231 0.61 -3.22 -13.97
CA GLN A 231 -0.24 -3.18 -15.16
C GLN A 231 -0.39 -1.73 -15.65
N ILE A 232 0.65 -1.19 -16.27
CA ILE A 232 0.72 0.18 -16.83
C ILE A 232 1.42 0.15 -18.19
N MET A 233 1.28 1.22 -18.99
CA MET A 233 1.91 1.34 -20.31
C MET A 233 1.51 0.20 -21.25
N LYS A 234 0.23 -0.21 -21.19
CA LYS A 234 -0.41 -1.10 -22.15
C LYS A 234 -0.95 -0.19 -23.25
N GLY A 235 -0.28 -0.18 -24.41
CA GLY A 235 -0.60 0.71 -25.53
C GLY A 235 -2.06 0.71 -25.94
#